data_AF-A0A3B9MV95-F1
#
_entry.id   AF-A0A3B9MV95-F1
#
_cell.length_a   1.000
_cell.length_b   1.000
_cell.length_c   1.000
_cell.angle_alpha   90.00
_cell.angle_beta   90.00
_cell.angle_gamma   90.00
#
_symmetry.space_group_name_H-M   'P 1'
#
loop_
_entity.id
_entity.type
_entity.pdbx_description
1 polymer ?
#
loop_
_entity_poly.entity_id
_entity_poly.type
_entity_poly.pdbx_seq_one_letter_code
_entity_poly.pdbx_strand_id
1 'polypeptide(L)'
;MEERINIGFEEDPSCEIPQVIIKADNKTELVDRIITAIEQCVSRENEKVVLYEGDKLHFVDPKDIIRVYTEKRKLMVCTSEGLFRSRLTLKEFES
;
A
#
# COMPACT_ATOMS: atom_id res chain seq x y z
N MET A 1 2.84 -34.13 2.10
CA MET A 1 2.37 -33.91 3.48
C MET A 1 2.04 -32.43 3.58
N GLU A 2 0.79 -32.07 3.89
CA GLU A 2 0.43 -30.68 4.15
C GLU A 2 0.86 -30.34 5.58
N GLU A 3 1.84 -29.44 5.71
CA GLU A 3 2.21 -28.88 7.01
C GLU A 3 1.05 -27.99 7.49
N ARG A 4 0.40 -28.38 8.59
CA ARG A 4 -0.61 -27.57 9.26
C ARG A 4 0.07 -26.70 10.31
N ILE A 5 0.05 -25.39 10.12
CA ILE A 5 0.54 -24.43 11.12
C ILE A 5 -0.64 -23.89 11.91
N ASN A 6 -0.50 -23.87 13.24
CA ASN A 6 -1.42 -23.15 14.12
C ASN A 6 -0.92 -21.71 14.26
N ILE A 7 -1.64 -20.76 13.66
CA ILE A 7 -1.34 -19.33 13.79
C ILE A 7 -2.22 -18.76 14.89
N GLY A 8 -1.59 -18.23 15.95
CA GLY A 8 -2.27 -17.44 16.99
C GLY A 8 -2.14 -15.95 16.69
N PHE A 9 -3.23 -15.20 16.86
CA PHE A 9 -3.24 -13.74 16.74
C PHE A 9 -3.47 -13.14 18.13
N GLU A 10 -2.55 -12.29 18.57
CA GLU A 10 -2.63 -11.57 19.83
C GLU A 10 -2.29 -10.10 19.56
N GLU A 11 -3.18 -9.19 19.96
CA GLU A 11 -2.93 -7.76 19.95
C GLU A 11 -2.45 -7.33 21.34
N ASP A 12 -1.27 -6.70 21.40
CA ASP A 12 -0.78 -6.09 22.63
C ASP A 12 -1.13 -4.58 22.62
N PRO A 13 -2.13 -4.15 23.41
CA PRO A 13 -2.57 -2.76 23.45
C PRO A 13 -1.55 -1.83 24.13
N SER A 14 -0.53 -2.37 24.78
CA SER A 14 0.55 -1.58 25.41
C SER A 14 1.70 -1.26 24.46
N CYS A 15 1.69 -1.82 23.24
CA CYS A 15 2.75 -1.63 22.27
C CYS A 15 2.59 -0.29 21.53
N GLU A 16 3.48 0.66 21.81
CA GLU A 16 3.46 2.00 21.18
C GLU A 16 3.83 1.97 19.68
N ILE A 17 4.54 0.93 19.25
CA ILE A 17 4.97 0.74 17.85
C ILE A 17 4.44 -0.62 17.38
N PRO A 18 3.56 -0.69 16.38
CA PRO A 18 3.04 -1.95 15.86
C PRO A 18 4.17 -2.89 15.43
N GLN A 19 4.20 -4.09 15.99
CA GLN A 19 5.19 -5.13 15.66
C GLN A 19 4.48 -6.46 15.44
N VAL A 20 4.95 -7.22 14.46
CA VAL A 20 4.48 -8.57 14.19
C VAL A 20 5.50 -9.56 14.72
N ILE A 21 5.10 -10.41 15.67
CA ILE A 21 5.96 -11.43 16.26
C ILE A 21 5.51 -12.81 15.75
N ILE A 22 6.37 -13.48 15.00
CA ILE A 22 6.11 -14.83 14.49
C ILE A 22 6.82 -15.84 15.39
N LYS A 23 6.05 -16.68 16.08
CA LYS A 23 6.57 -17.78 16.91
C LYS A 23 6.46 -19.10 16.13
N ALA A 24 7.58 -19.76 15.91
CA ALA A 24 7.65 -21.06 15.24
C ALA A 24 8.76 -21.92 15.86
N ASP A 25 8.58 -23.24 15.88
CA ASP A 25 9.56 -24.19 16.43
C ASP A 25 10.86 -24.21 15.62
N ASN A 26 10.76 -23.96 14.31
CA ASN A 26 11.86 -23.92 13.37
C ASN A 26 11.62 -22.92 12.24
N LYS A 27 12.72 -22.37 11.70
CA LYS A 27 12.68 -21.54 10.50
C LYS A 27 12.54 -22.43 9.27
N THR A 28 11.34 -22.49 8.69
CA THR A 28 11.03 -23.23 7.46
C THR A 28 10.80 -22.29 6.30
N GLU A 29 10.80 -22.82 5.07
CA GLU A 29 10.45 -22.05 3.87
C GLU A 29 9.05 -21.43 3.97
N LEU A 30 8.12 -22.11 4.66
CA LEU A 30 6.77 -21.58 4.89
C LEU A 30 6.79 -20.36 5.83
N VAL A 31 7.63 -20.37 6.87
CA VAL A 31 7.84 -19.20 7.75
C VAL A 31 8.43 -18.02 6.97
N ASP A 32 9.43 -18.27 6.11
CA ASP A 32 10.03 -17.22 5.27
C ASP A 32 9.02 -16.60 4.28
N ARG A 33 8.14 -17.43 3.70
CA ARG A 33 7.05 -16.96 2.84
C ARG A 33 6.05 -16.09 3.60
N ILE A 34 5.73 -16.44 4.85
CA ILE A 34 4.83 -15.65 5.71
C ILE A 34 5.47 -14.29 6.03
N ILE A 35 6.75 -14.25 6.43
CA ILE A 35 7.48 -13.00 6.66
C ILE A 35 7.42 -12.11 5.40
N THR A 36 7.77 -12.68 4.26
CA THR A 36 7.79 -11.97 2.97
C THR A 36 6.42 -11.39 2.62
N ALA A 37 5.34 -12.16 2.83
CA ALA A 37 3.98 -11.70 2.55
C ALA A 37 3.59 -10.51 3.44
N ILE A 38 3.98 -10.54 4.73
CA ILE A 38 3.71 -9.46 5.68
C ILE A 38 4.49 -8.20 5.30
N GLU A 39 5.78 -8.32 4.96
CA GLU A 39 6.60 -7.20 4.47
C GLU A 39 6.02 -6.58 3.19
N GLN A 40 5.52 -7.39 2.26
CA GLN A 40 4.87 -6.93 1.04
C GLN A 40 3.54 -6.22 1.32
N CYS A 41 2.76 -6.67 2.30
CA CYS A 41 1.54 -5.98 2.73
C CYS A 41 1.87 -4.59 3.29
N VAL A 42 2.87 -4.48 4.18
CA VAL A 42 3.31 -3.20 4.76
C VAL A 42 3.83 -2.23 3.69
N SER A 43 4.51 -2.75 2.66
CA SER A 43 5.05 -1.93 1.57
C SER A 43 3.98 -1.38 0.63
N ARG A 44 2.88 -2.12 0.42
CA ARG A 44 1.83 -1.74 -0.54
C ARG A 44 0.73 -0.84 0.02
N GLU A 45 0.53 -0.79 1.33
CA GLU A 45 -0.52 0.06 1.93
C GLU A 45 -0.09 1.52 2.12
N ASN A 46 1.19 1.84 1.93
CA ASN A 46 1.75 3.16 2.28
C ASN A 46 2.11 4.06 1.09
N GLU A 47 2.03 3.59 -0.16
CA GLU A 47 2.26 4.45 -1.32
C GLU A 47 1.00 5.26 -1.66
N LYS A 48 0.79 6.36 -0.93
CA LYS A 48 -0.23 7.35 -1.29
C LYS A 48 0.26 8.23 -2.44
N VAL A 49 -0.59 8.42 -3.43
CA VAL A 49 -0.36 9.35 -4.54
C VAL A 49 -0.75 10.76 -4.12
N VAL A 50 0.15 11.71 -4.33
CA VAL A 50 -0.10 13.13 -4.07
C VAL A 50 -0.78 13.79 -5.28
N LEU A 51 -2.01 14.23 -5.08
CA LEU A 51 -2.84 14.89 -6.09
C LEU A 51 -3.27 16.29 -5.65
N TYR A 52 -3.72 17.12 -6.59
CA TYR A 52 -4.06 18.52 -6.36
C TYR A 52 -5.45 18.87 -6.89
N GLU A 53 -6.26 19.52 -6.06
CA GLU A 53 -7.49 20.22 -6.45
C GLU A 53 -7.25 21.73 -6.26
N GLY A 54 -6.91 22.43 -7.35
CA GLY A 54 -6.40 23.81 -7.24
C GLY A 54 -5.09 23.86 -6.43
N ASP A 55 -5.14 24.54 -5.27
CA ASP A 55 -4.01 24.65 -4.34
C ASP A 55 -4.08 23.66 -3.17
N LYS A 56 -5.14 22.85 -3.07
CA LYS A 56 -5.28 21.83 -2.03
C LYS A 56 -4.60 20.54 -2.44
N LEU A 57 -3.98 19.88 -1.46
CA LEU A 57 -3.28 18.61 -1.63
C LEU A 57 -4.13 17.46 -1.09
N HIS A 58 -4.21 16.37 -1.86
CA HIS A 58 -4.94 15.15 -1.54
C HIS A 58 -4.00 13.95 -1.60
N PHE A 59 -4.09 13.06 -0.62
CA PHE A 59 -3.38 11.78 -0.60
C PHE A 59 -4.37 10.69 -0.98
N VAL A 60 -4.17 10.08 -2.14
CA VAL A 60 -5.10 9.11 -2.71
C VAL A 60 -4.44 7.74 -2.77
N ASP A 61 -5.21 6.69 -2.46
CA ASP A 61 -4.74 5.32 -2.67
C ASP A 61 -4.67 5.02 -4.19
N PRO A 62 -3.59 4.43 -4.71
CA PRO A 62 -3.53 4.03 -6.10
C PRO A 62 -4.71 3.17 -6.55
N LYS A 63 -5.28 2.36 -5.63
CA LYS A 63 -6.46 1.52 -5.90
C LYS A 63 -7.72 2.31 -6.22
N ASP A 64 -7.81 3.55 -5.76
CA ASP A 64 -8.96 4.43 -5.99
C ASP A 64 -8.87 5.20 -7.32
N ILE A 65 -7.75 5.07 -8.04
CA ILE A 65 -7.55 5.72 -9.34
C ILE A 65 -8.27 4.93 -10.42
N ILE A 66 -9.30 5.55 -11.00
CA ILE A 66 -10.11 4.99 -12.08
C ILE A 66 -9.46 5.24 -13.44
N ARG A 67 -8.88 6.44 -13.63
CA ARG A 67 -8.32 6.84 -14.92
C ARG A 67 -7.25 7.92 -14.76
N VAL A 68 -6.19 7.80 -15.55
CA VAL A 68 -5.15 8.82 -15.72
C VAL A 68 -5.12 9.26 -17.18
N TYR A 69 -5.05 10.57 -17.44
CA TYR A 69 -4.94 11.11 -18.79
C TYR A 69 -4.32 12.50 -18.78
N THR A 70 -3.91 12.99 -19.95
CA THR A 70 -3.39 14.35 -20.08
C THR A 70 -4.43 15.29 -20.67
N GLU A 71 -4.64 16.45 -20.05
CA GLU A 71 -5.44 17.53 -20.60
C GLU A 71 -4.67 18.85 -20.50
N LYS A 72 -4.58 19.62 -21.60
CA LYS A 72 -3.88 20.92 -21.64
C LYS A 72 -2.46 20.88 -21.02
N ARG A 73 -1.71 19.81 -21.30
CA ARG A 73 -0.36 19.52 -20.76
C ARG A 73 -0.28 19.30 -19.24
N LYS A 74 -1.40 18.98 -18.59
CA LYS A 74 -1.46 18.60 -17.18
C LYS A 74 -1.89 17.14 -17.07
N LEU A 75 -1.32 16.42 -16.11
CA LEU A 75 -1.74 15.06 -15.80
C LEU A 75 -2.97 15.13 -14.90
N MET A 76 -4.07 14.54 -15.37
CA MET A 76 -5.36 14.49 -14.71
C MET A 76 -5.60 13.07 -14.19
N VAL A 77 -6.07 12.98 -12.96
CA VAL A 77 -6.29 11.72 -12.24
C VAL A 77 -7.73 11.71 -11.75
N CYS A 78 -8.50 10.77 -12.26
CA CYS A 78 -9.90 10.57 -11.92
C CYS A 78 -10.02 9.48 -10.86
N THR A 79 -10.77 9.77 -9.81
CA THR A 79 -11.09 8.86 -8.71
C THR A 79 -12.61 8.85 -8.50
N SER A 80 -13.09 8.03 -7.56
CA SER A 80 -14.49 8.06 -7.13
C SER A 80 -14.89 9.39 -6.46
N GLU A 81 -13.93 10.08 -5.83
CA GLU A 81 -14.15 11.34 -5.11
C GLU A 81 -14.13 12.58 -6.01
N GLY A 82 -13.49 12.48 -7.18
CA GLY A 82 -13.40 13.59 -8.12
C GLY A 82 -12.20 13.54 -9.05
N LEU A 83 -11.99 14.67 -9.71
CA LEU A 83 -10.93 14.87 -10.69
C LEU A 83 -9.83 15.76 -10.12
N PHE A 84 -8.62 15.22 -10.07
CA PHE A 84 -7.46 15.89 -9.53
C PHE A 84 -6.36 16.07 -10.58
N ARG A 85 -5.41 16.94 -10.28
CA ARG A 85 -4.18 17.12 -11.05
C ARG A 85 -3.00 16.48 -10.35
N SER A 86 -2.15 15.78 -11.08
CA SER A 86 -0.79 15.45 -10.63
C SER A 86 0.23 16.46 -11.16
N ARG A 87 1.31 16.68 -10.40
CA ARG A 87 2.48 17.44 -10.84
C ARG A 87 3.52 16.57 -11.54
N LEU A 88 3.39 15.25 -11.44
CA LEU A 88 4.23 14.28 -12.12
C LEU A 88 3.92 14.23 -13.61
N THR A 89 4.92 13.83 -14.39
CA THR A 89 4.72 13.37 -15.76
C THR A 89 4.06 12.00 -15.77
N LEU A 90 3.47 11.60 -16.91
CA LEU A 90 2.85 10.28 -17.03
C LEU A 90 3.88 9.16 -16.74
N LYS A 91 5.12 9.32 -17.21
CA LYS A 91 6.20 8.35 -16.98
C LYS A 91 6.54 8.20 -15.49
N GLU A 92 6.65 9.32 -14.77
CA GLU A 92 6.90 9.31 -13.32
C GLU A 92 5.71 8.76 -12.53
N PHE A 93 4.50 8.86 -13.09
CA PHE A 93 3.28 8.36 -12.47
C PHE A 93 3.10 6.83 -12.65
N GLU A 94 3.70 6.26 -13.69
CA GLU A 94 3.71 4.81 -13.97
C GLU A 94 4.78 4.04 -13.19
N SER A 95 5.77 4.75 -12.62
CA SER A 95 6.93 4.17 -11.92
C SER A 95 6.62 3.81 -10.48
#